data_AF-A0A1H9QLF0-F1
#
_entry.id   AF-A0A1H9QLF0-F1
#
_cell.length_a   1.000
_cell.length_b   1.000
_cell.length_c   1.000
_cell.angle_alpha   90.00
_cell.angle_beta   90.00
_cell.angle_gamma   90.00
#
_symmetry.space_group_name_H-M   'P 1'
#
loop_
_entity.id
_entity.type
_entity.pdbx_description
1 polymer ?
#
loop_
_entity_poly.entity_id
_entity_poly.type
_entity_poly.pdbx_seq_one_letter_code
_entity_poly.pdbx_strand_id
1 'polypeptide(L)'
;MIGITVVVGYGDAALDVLRHVPVDRATIAVLDPDDIALTGALANGATVVRGDGRDMCALQQAGVQFAERVVVAVPDDLDGLLITMVVRGLNATATVVAAVRDPADQDLFTRLGANEVFVHAGSAS
;
A
#
# COMPACT_ATOMS: atom_id res chain seq x y z
N MET A 1 19.03 -6.93 6.02
CA MET A 1 18.02 -7.80 5.39
C MET A 1 17.05 -6.89 4.68
N ILE A 2 16.69 -7.20 3.43
CA ILE A 2 15.62 -6.48 2.73
C ILE A 2 14.34 -7.22 3.09
N GLY A 3 13.53 -6.67 3.98
CA GLY A 3 12.24 -7.25 4.37
C GLY A 3 11.18 -7.01 3.30
N ILE A 4 10.11 -7.80 3.37
CA ILE A 4 9.04 -7.75 2.37
C ILE A 4 8.31 -6.40 2.44
N THR A 5 7.96 -5.88 1.27
CA THR A 5 7.09 -4.71 1.15
C THR A 5 5.73 -5.16 0.63
N VAL A 6 4.68 -4.91 1.40
CA VAL A 6 3.31 -5.16 0.95
C VAL A 6 2.76 -3.87 0.35
N VAL A 7 2.15 -3.95 -0.83
CA VAL A 7 1.53 -2.82 -1.52
C VAL A 7 0.03 -3.11 -1.64
N VAL A 8 -0.80 -2.28 -1.03
CA VAL A 8 -2.27 -2.38 -1.06
C VAL A 8 -2.79 -1.34 -2.05
N GLY A 9 -3.32 -1.81 -3.18
CA GLY A 9 -3.62 -0.99 -4.34
C GLY A 9 -2.40 -0.82 -5.26
N TYR A 10 -2.52 -1.18 -6.54
CA TYR A 10 -1.43 -1.13 -7.53
C TYR A 10 -1.81 -0.31 -8.77
N GLY A 11 -2.01 0.99 -8.54
CA GLY A 11 -2.21 2.00 -9.59
C GLY A 11 -1.09 3.04 -9.64
N ASP A 12 -1.37 4.18 -10.26
CA ASP A 12 -0.40 5.27 -10.44
C ASP A 12 0.18 5.79 -9.12
N ALA A 13 -0.67 5.92 -8.08
CA ALA A 13 -0.22 6.32 -6.75
C ALA A 13 0.81 5.34 -6.17
N ALA A 14 0.60 4.03 -6.35
CA ALA A 14 1.54 3.01 -5.88
C ALA A 14 2.86 3.10 -6.64
N LEU A 15 2.80 3.26 -7.97
CA LEU A 15 3.98 3.40 -8.82
C LEU A 15 4.77 4.66 -8.48
N ASP A 16 4.09 5.75 -8.14
CA ASP A 16 4.71 7.01 -7.72
C ASP A 16 5.46 6.86 -6.39
N VAL A 17 4.81 6.25 -5.37
CA VAL A 17 5.47 5.92 -4.09
C VAL A 17 6.69 5.01 -4.32
N LEU A 18 6.54 3.96 -5.12
CA LEU A 18 7.60 2.97 -5.37
C LEU A 18 8.81 3.54 -6.15
N ARG A 19 8.69 4.71 -6.79
CA ARG A 19 9.84 5.42 -7.39
C ARG A 19 10.72 6.09 -6.34
N HIS A 20 10.12 6.49 -5.22
CA HIS A 20 10.80 7.23 -4.14
C HIS A 20 11.28 6.29 -3.03
N VAL A 21 10.72 5.08 -2.97
CA VAL A 21 11.00 4.08 -1.95
C VAL A 21 11.97 3.02 -2.49
N PRO A 22 13.19 2.87 -1.93
CA PRO A 22 14.14 1.87 -2.40
C PRO A 22 13.67 0.47 -2.00
N VAL A 23 13.18 -0.30 -2.96
CA VAL A 23 12.75 -1.69 -2.76
C VAL A 23 13.20 -2.58 -3.91
N ASP A 24 13.54 -3.83 -3.59
CA ASP A 24 13.73 -4.86 -4.60
C ASP A 24 12.35 -5.38 -5.03
N ARG A 25 12.07 -5.38 -6.34
CA ARG A 25 10.79 -5.82 -6.89
C ARG A 25 10.46 -7.27 -6.50
N ALA A 26 11.47 -8.13 -6.36
CA ALA A 26 11.30 -9.51 -5.92
C ALA A 26 10.80 -9.66 -4.47
N THR A 27 10.88 -8.58 -3.68
CA THR A 27 10.42 -8.54 -2.28
C THR A 27 9.05 -7.88 -2.11
N ILE A 28 8.40 -7.52 -3.22
CA ILE A 28 7.08 -6.88 -3.22
C ILE A 28 5.98 -7.94 -3.29
N ALA A 29 4.98 -7.80 -2.40
CA ALA A 29 3.69 -8.48 -2.49
C ALA A 29 2.60 -7.44 -2.74
N VAL A 30 1.84 -7.60 -3.82
CA VAL A 30 0.76 -6.69 -4.20
C VAL A 30 -0.59 -7.30 -3.83
N LEU A 31 -1.43 -6.54 -3.14
CA LEU A 31 -2.83 -6.84 -2.86
C LEU A 31 -3.71 -5.87 -3.65
N ASP A 32 -4.49 -6.39 -4.58
CA ASP A 32 -5.43 -5.61 -5.39
C ASP A 32 -6.63 -6.48 -5.85
N PRO A 33 -7.86 -5.95 -5.93
CA PRO A 33 -8.99 -6.69 -6.49
C PRO A 33 -8.97 -6.78 -8.03
N ASP A 34 -8.28 -5.87 -8.73
CA ASP A 34 -8.27 -5.75 -10.20
C ASP A 34 -7.21 -6.65 -10.85
N ASP A 35 -7.66 -7.57 -11.70
CA ASP A 35 -6.81 -8.50 -12.43
C ASP A 35 -5.81 -7.79 -13.38
N ILE A 36 -6.14 -6.59 -13.88
CA ILE A 36 -5.22 -5.79 -14.71
C ILE A 36 -4.04 -5.31 -13.87
N ALA A 37 -4.31 -4.76 -12.69
CA ALA A 37 -3.30 -4.30 -11.75
C ALA A 37 -2.37 -5.45 -11.33
N LEU A 38 -2.94 -6.61 -11.00
CA LEU A 38 -2.18 -7.81 -10.64
C LEU A 38 -1.32 -8.33 -11.79
N THR A 39 -1.83 -8.32 -13.02
CA THR A 39 -1.05 -8.71 -14.21
C THR A 39 0.15 -7.79 -14.40
N GLY A 40 -0.03 -6.48 -14.22
CA GLY A 40 1.06 -5.50 -14.26
C GLY A 40 2.10 -5.72 -13.15
N ALA A 41 1.64 -6.01 -11.92
CA ALA A 41 2.52 -6.31 -10.79
C ALA A 41 3.36 -7.57 -11.03
N LEU A 42 2.76 -8.65 -11.53
CA LEU A 42 3.45 -9.88 -11.92
C LEU A 42 4.51 -9.62 -13.00
N ALA A 43 4.15 -8.87 -14.05
CA ALA A 43 5.09 -8.52 -15.11
C ALA A 43 6.29 -7.69 -14.59
N ASN A 44 6.08 -6.96 -13.50
CA ASN A 44 7.09 -6.19 -12.80
C ASN A 44 7.88 -7.00 -11.75
N GLY A 45 7.67 -8.32 -11.64
CA GLY A 45 8.42 -9.21 -10.77
C GLY A 45 7.94 -9.27 -9.32
N ALA A 46 6.76 -8.71 -9.02
CA ALA A 46 6.14 -8.81 -7.70
C ALA A 46 5.36 -10.13 -7.55
N THR A 47 5.13 -10.54 -6.30
CA THR A 47 4.10 -11.53 -5.97
C THR A 47 2.74 -10.84 -5.85
N VAL A 48 1.65 -11.57 -6.09
CA VAL A 48 0.30 -11.00 -6.11
C VAL A 48 -0.68 -11.79 -5.27
N VAL A 49 -1.59 -11.06 -4.62
CA VAL A 49 -2.74 -11.58 -3.88
C VAL A 49 -3.96 -10.84 -4.39
N ARG A 50 -4.95 -11.59 -4.87
CA ARG A 50 -6.23 -11.00 -5.28
C ARG A 50 -7.11 -10.82 -4.06
N GLY A 51 -7.54 -9.60 -3.80
CA GLY A 51 -8.44 -9.31 -2.70
C GLY A 51 -8.66 -7.82 -2.46
N ASP A 52 -9.68 -7.50 -1.67
CA ASP A 52 -9.98 -6.14 -1.25
C ASP A 52 -9.07 -5.75 -0.07
N GLY A 53 -8.38 -4.61 -0.15
CA GLY A 53 -7.51 -4.09 0.90
C GLY A 53 -8.24 -3.82 2.23
N ARG A 54 -9.57 -3.68 2.21
CA ARG A 54 -10.42 -3.51 3.40
C ARG A 54 -10.72 -4.82 4.10
N ASP A 55 -10.49 -5.95 3.44
CA ASP A 55 -10.65 -7.27 4.04
C ASP A 55 -9.38 -7.64 4.82
N MET A 56 -9.55 -7.79 6.15
CA MET A 56 -8.48 -8.20 7.05
C MET A 56 -7.88 -9.56 6.66
N CYS A 57 -8.68 -10.51 6.15
CA CYS A 57 -8.18 -11.80 5.70
C CYS A 57 -7.26 -11.64 4.48
N ALA A 58 -7.60 -10.74 3.55
CA ALA A 58 -6.78 -10.46 2.37
C ALA A 58 -5.45 -9.78 2.76
N LEU A 59 -5.48 -8.84 3.71
CA LEU A 59 -4.27 -8.22 4.28
C LEU A 59 -3.34 -9.26 4.94
N GLN A 60 -3.91 -10.22 5.68
CA GLN A 60 -3.14 -11.31 6.28
C GLN A 60 -2.54 -12.24 5.22
N GLN A 61 -3.31 -12.60 4.19
CA GLN A 61 -2.81 -13.40 3.06
C GLN A 61 -1.69 -12.70 2.30
N ALA A 62 -1.75 -11.37 2.18
CA ALA A 62 -0.68 -10.55 1.60
C ALA A 62 0.57 -10.45 2.50
N GLY A 63 0.53 -10.95 3.74
CA GLY A 63 1.69 -11.00 4.63
C GLY A 63 1.93 -9.72 5.43
N VAL A 64 0.92 -8.84 5.58
CA VAL A 64 1.05 -7.55 6.29
C VAL A 64 1.66 -7.71 7.70
N GLN A 65 1.31 -8.78 8.41
CA GLN A 65 1.79 -9.06 9.77
C GLN A 65 3.32 -9.27 9.87
N PHE A 66 3.99 -9.58 8.76
CA PHE A 66 5.44 -9.81 8.70
C PHE A 66 6.16 -8.77 7.84
N ALA A 67 5.42 -7.80 7.30
CA ALA A 67 5.97 -6.79 6.42
C ALA A 67 6.91 -5.84 7.16
N GLU A 68 8.05 -5.53 6.55
CA GLU A 68 8.91 -4.43 7.02
C GLU A 68 8.28 -3.09 6.65
N ARG A 69 7.64 -3.04 5.46
CA ARG A 69 6.96 -1.87 4.94
C ARG A 69 5.61 -2.24 4.35
N VAL A 70 4.62 -1.37 4.56
CA VAL A 70 3.32 -1.45 3.89
C VAL A 70 3.05 -0.14 3.18
N VAL A 71 2.80 -0.19 1.88
CA VAL A 71 2.37 0.93 1.07
C VAL A 71 0.85 0.82 0.89
N VAL A 72 0.11 1.84 1.30
CA VAL A 72 -1.34 1.95 1.09
C VAL A 72 -1.56 3.00 0.01
N ALA A 73 -1.98 2.55 -1.18
CA ALA A 73 -2.11 3.39 -2.37
C ALA A 73 -3.40 3.06 -3.13
N VAL A 74 -4.53 3.21 -2.42
CA VAL A 74 -5.87 3.00 -2.94
C VAL A 74 -6.48 4.33 -3.44
N PRO A 75 -7.45 4.31 -4.37
CA PRO A 75 -7.95 5.53 -5.02
C PRO A 75 -8.84 6.41 -4.12
N ASP A 76 -9.43 5.84 -3.07
CA ASP A 76 -10.29 6.54 -2.12
C ASP A 76 -9.55 6.79 -0.80
N ASP A 77 -9.43 8.05 -0.39
CA ASP A 77 -8.66 8.46 0.79
C ASP A 77 -9.28 7.92 2.08
N LEU A 78 -10.62 7.79 2.16
CA LEU A 78 -11.28 7.24 3.35
C LEU A 78 -11.01 5.74 3.48
N ASP A 79 -11.08 4.99 2.38
CA ASP A 79 -10.67 3.58 2.35
C ASP A 79 -9.19 3.46 2.73
N GLY A 80 -8.31 4.31 2.19
CA GLY A 80 -6.88 4.33 2.52
C GLY A 80 -6.61 4.57 4.00
N LEU A 81 -7.39 5.44 4.63
CA LEU A 81 -7.32 5.74 6.05
C LEU A 81 -7.74 4.55 6.92
N LEU A 82 -8.84 3.89 6.57
CA LEU A 82 -9.30 2.68 7.26
C LEU A 82 -8.29 1.55 7.12
N ILE A 83 -7.75 1.34 5.91
CA ILE A 83 -6.72 0.33 5.64
C ILE A 83 -5.47 0.64 6.46
N THR A 84 -5.02 1.89 6.50
CA THR A 84 -3.86 2.33 7.31
C THR A 84 -4.03 1.96 8.78
N MET A 85 -5.22 2.20 9.34
CA MET A 85 -5.54 1.86 10.73
C MET A 85 -5.48 0.34 10.97
N VAL A 86 -6.09 -0.46 10.07
CA VAL A 86 -6.10 -1.93 10.17
C VAL A 86 -4.68 -2.49 10.04
N VAL A 87 -3.91 -1.99 9.08
CA VAL A 87 -2.50 -2.36 8.87
C VAL A 87 -1.69 -2.10 10.14
N ARG A 88 -1.84 -0.92 10.76
CA ARG A 88 -1.16 -0.60 12.02
C ARG A 88 -1.59 -1.52 13.17
N GLY A 89 -2.86 -1.92 13.21
CA GLY A 89 -3.38 -2.89 14.16
C GLY A 89 -2.80 -4.31 13.96
N LEU A 90 -2.58 -4.72 12.71
CA LEU A 90 -1.99 -6.03 12.37
C LEU A 90 -0.47 -6.06 12.56
N ASN A 91 0.21 -4.95 12.29
CA ASN A 91 1.65 -4.85 12.39
C ASN A 91 2.06 -3.49 12.98
N ALA A 92 2.26 -3.47 14.29
CA ALA A 92 2.66 -2.28 15.03
C ALA A 92 4.06 -1.77 14.65
N THR A 93 4.91 -2.60 14.04
CA THR A 93 6.32 -2.29 13.74
C THR A 93 6.60 -1.93 12.28
N ALA A 94 5.69 -2.22 11.36
CA ALA A 94 5.89 -1.89 9.94
C ALA A 94 6.04 -0.38 9.73
N THR A 95 6.87 -0.01 8.77
CA THR A 95 6.84 1.34 8.19
C THR A 95 5.63 1.42 7.26
N VAL A 96 4.64 2.23 7.62
CA VAL A 96 3.42 2.42 6.82
C VAL A 96 3.57 3.68 6.00
N VAL A 97 3.52 3.54 4.68
CA VAL A 97 3.58 4.62 3.70
C VAL A 97 2.20 4.76 3.09
N ALA A 98 1.55 5.90 3.24
CA ALA A 98 0.25 6.15 2.64
C ALA A 98 0.37 7.12 1.46
N ALA A 99 -0.24 6.78 0.32
CA ALA A 99 -0.49 7.74 -0.74
C ALA A 99 -1.87 8.37 -0.52
N VAL A 100 -1.93 9.70 -0.52
CA VAL A 100 -3.17 10.46 -0.36
C VAL A 100 -3.34 11.41 -1.53
N ARG A 101 -4.60 11.65 -1.93
CA ARG A 101 -4.90 12.59 -3.00
C ARG A 101 -5.15 14.00 -2.46
N ASP A 102 -5.89 14.12 -1.36
CA ASP A 102 -6.12 15.40 -0.69
C ASP A 102 -5.00 15.71 0.33
N PRO A 103 -4.20 16.77 0.14
CA PRO A 103 -3.21 17.18 1.12
C PRO A 103 -3.78 17.47 2.51
N ALA A 104 -5.08 17.80 2.61
CA ALA A 104 -5.74 18.08 3.88
C ALA A 104 -5.82 16.85 4.80
N ASP A 105 -5.77 15.64 4.23
CA ASP A 105 -5.91 14.39 4.98
C ASP A 105 -4.58 13.90 5.58
N GLN A 106 -3.45 14.51 5.20
CA GLN A 106 -2.10 14.07 5.63
C GLN A 106 -1.97 13.94 7.15
N ASP A 107 -2.38 14.97 7.89
CA ASP A 107 -2.27 14.99 9.35
C ASP A 107 -3.08 13.85 10.00
N LEU A 108 -4.21 13.50 9.39
CA LEU A 108 -5.08 12.45 9.88
C LEU A 108 -4.47 11.07 9.63
N PHE A 109 -3.90 10.82 8.45
CA PHE A 109 -3.17 9.58 8.14
C PHE A 109 -1.99 9.36 9.10
N THR A 110 -1.19 10.40 9.36
CA THR A 110 -0.08 10.31 10.32
C THR A 110 -0.57 9.95 11.72
N ARG A 111 -1.66 10.58 12.20
CA ARG A 111 -2.25 10.27 13.51
C ARG A 111 -2.77 8.84 13.63
N LEU A 112 -3.20 8.24 12.52
CA LEU A 112 -3.75 6.90 12.47
C LEU A 112 -2.71 5.80 12.22
N GLY A 113 -1.44 6.19 12.12
CA GLY A 113 -0.32 5.26 12.12
C GLY A 113 0.44 5.17 10.81
N ALA A 114 0.23 6.07 9.84
CA ALA A 114 1.17 6.25 8.74
C ALA A 114 2.47 6.88 9.27
N ASN A 115 3.61 6.32 8.86
CA ASN A 115 4.94 6.89 9.14
C ASN A 115 5.32 7.94 8.10
N GLU A 116 4.94 7.69 6.84
CA GLU A 116 5.23 8.56 5.71
C GLU A 116 3.94 8.74 4.91
N VAL A 117 3.69 9.97 4.44
CA VAL A 117 2.53 10.29 3.61
C VAL A 117 3.02 10.97 2.34
N PHE A 118 2.63 10.43 1.19
CA PHE A 118 2.93 10.95 -0.12
C PHE A 118 1.66 11.55 -0.71
N VAL A 119 1.71 12.84 -1.05
CA VAL A 119 0.63 13.47 -1.79
C VAL A 119 0.78 13.11 -3.26
N HIS A 120 -0.11 12.25 -3.75
CA HIS A 120 -0.23 11.92 -5.15
C HIS A 120 -1.36 12.75 -5.77
N ALA A 121 -1.00 13.82 -6.48
CA ALA A 121 -1.94 14.52 -7.32
C ALA A 121 -2.23 13.63 -8.54
N GLY A 122 -3.31 12.84 -8.46
CA GLY A 122 -3.77 12.05 -9.58
C GLY A 122 -3.84 12.93 -10.83
N SER A 123 -3.23 12.47 -11.93
CA SER A 123 -3.49 13.08 -13.22
C SER A 123 -4.96 12.84 -13.51
N ALA A 124 -5.77 13.90 -13.54
CA ALA A 124 -7.14 13.80 -14.04
C ALA A 124 -7.06 13.28 -15.49
N SER A 125 -7.47 12.05 -15.73
CA SER A 125 -7.60 11.48 -17.07
C SER A 125 -8.77 10.52 -17.10
#